data_AF-A0A0P1F7F7-F1
#
_entry.id   AF-A0A0P1F7F7-F1
#
_cell.length_a   1.000
_cell.length_b   1.000
_cell.length_c   1.000
_cell.angle_alpha   90.00
_cell.angle_beta   90.00
_cell.angle_gamma   90.00
#
_symmetry.space_group_name_H-M   'P 1'
#
loop_
_entity.id
_entity.type
_entity.pdbx_description
1 polymer ?
#
loop_
_entity_poly.entity_id
_entity_poly.type
_entity_poly.pdbx_seq_one_letter_code
_entity_poly.pdbx_strand_id
1 'polypeptide(L)'
;MTQQGVPPEDMPERIDAVQWPTSYDTYHTAAAPPLQISYSFQNDRPDDLRETSWTDVGGWGTYTDAERDAVRAGLREYERVLNVQFVETLDETAVDITFLRASSGLSGGRGRFQYDSWPSLEYDGFVVFNSNRDLTQPGERNLILHEIGHAFSLKHPGNYDVNPLNAPPGPYLPEEEDNYQFTLMSYTPNPDLGQEPESLMLYDIAALQERWGTNTDYNAGNNAYGMRDDGNLYVIWDGAGTDTLTAEGSTTAAVLDLRGGRFSELGHASGGAQARIAVAYGVEIENAVGTDRNDLIEGNDLANQIEGLDGNDTLNGRGGDDSLTGGDGLDSLIGGDGNDTIIGGLTDADRRDAAFGGTGDDYIDGGYGNDELRGDDGQDTLIGGFGADTVIGANGDDNLTAQAWGDLLYGGAGNDFLNGGFGYDQANGGDGADRFFHLGIADHGSDWIQDYSASDGDILQFGNTGMREQFQVNFVETAGAGVAGVEEAFVIYRPSGQILWALVDGAAQSEITLWLNGTEHDLLT
;
A
#
# COMPACT_ATOMS: atom_id res chain seq x y z
N MET A 1 12.29 -7.20 9.87
CA MET A 1 12.28 -5.81 10.41
C MET A 1 13.18 -4.92 9.57
N THR A 2 12.81 -4.72 8.32
CA THR A 2 13.09 -3.50 7.58
C THR A 2 12.21 -2.42 8.19
N GLN A 3 12.78 -1.27 8.56
CA GLN A 3 11.99 -0.11 8.96
C GLN A 3 11.33 0.45 7.70
N GLN A 4 10.01 0.40 7.61
CA GLN A 4 9.28 1.15 6.60
C GLN A 4 9.28 2.64 6.91
N GLY A 5 9.15 3.46 5.86
CA GLY A 5 9.25 4.90 5.94
C GLY A 5 10.69 5.43 5.94
N VAL A 6 11.72 4.58 5.91
CA VAL A 6 13.09 5.03 5.63
C VAL A 6 13.10 5.49 4.19
N PRO A 7 13.40 6.77 3.93
CA PRO A 7 13.52 7.24 2.57
C PRO A 7 14.55 6.38 1.80
N PRO A 8 14.40 6.21 0.49
CA PRO A 8 15.30 5.37 -0.30
C PRO A 8 16.77 5.80 -0.09
N GLU A 9 17.73 4.89 -0.30
CA GLU A 9 19.15 5.12 0.05
C GLU A 9 19.74 6.41 -0.52
N ASP A 10 19.18 6.89 -1.63
CA ASP A 10 19.52 8.12 -2.36
C ASP A 10 18.72 9.36 -1.91
N MET A 11 17.80 9.24 -0.94
CA MET A 11 17.06 10.40 -0.42
C MET A 11 17.97 11.49 0.16
N PRO A 12 19.06 11.20 0.89
CA PRO A 12 19.98 12.25 1.32
C PRO A 12 20.50 13.08 0.14
N GLU A 13 20.73 12.46 -1.02
CA GLU A 13 21.16 13.17 -2.24
C GLU A 13 20.04 14.06 -2.80
N ARG A 14 18.79 13.60 -2.75
CA ARG A 14 17.61 14.38 -3.14
C ARG A 14 17.38 15.57 -2.21
N ILE A 15 17.54 15.37 -0.90
CA ILE A 15 17.44 16.45 0.09
C ILE A 15 18.55 17.49 -0.13
N ASP A 16 19.80 17.05 -0.29
CA ASP A 16 20.93 17.93 -0.62
C ASP A 16 20.72 18.70 -1.95
N ALA A 17 19.95 18.13 -2.88
CA ALA A 17 19.62 18.79 -4.15
C ALA A 17 18.59 19.91 -3.98
N VAL A 18 17.62 19.77 -3.08
CA VAL A 18 16.54 20.75 -2.84
C VAL A 18 16.77 21.65 -1.62
N GLN A 19 17.78 21.41 -0.79
CA GLN A 19 18.05 22.19 0.42
C GLN A 19 19.45 22.81 0.43
N TRP A 20 19.57 24.05 0.91
CA TRP A 20 20.86 24.71 1.06
C TRP A 20 21.73 24.04 2.15
N PRO A 21 23.00 23.72 1.86
CA PRO A 21 23.91 23.19 2.87
C PRO A 21 24.25 24.28 3.88
N THR A 22 24.03 24.02 5.17
CA THR A 22 24.29 25.00 6.23
C THR A 22 25.25 24.42 7.26
N SER A 23 26.28 25.21 7.57
CA SER A 23 27.38 24.80 8.47
C SER A 23 27.06 24.99 9.96
N TYR A 24 25.82 25.34 10.28
CA TYR A 24 25.38 25.76 11.63
C TYR A 24 24.23 24.91 12.20
N ASP A 25 23.86 23.81 11.56
CA ASP A 25 22.68 23.04 11.96
C ASP A 25 22.94 22.19 13.20
N THR A 26 22.29 22.55 14.31
CA THR A 26 21.89 21.58 15.32
C THR A 26 20.38 21.62 15.44
N TYR A 27 19.73 20.73 14.68
CA TYR A 27 18.61 19.89 15.09
C TYR A 27 17.54 20.57 15.97
N HIS A 28 16.49 21.10 15.34
CA HIS A 28 15.17 21.15 15.99
C HIS A 28 14.55 19.74 15.95
N THR A 29 15.25 18.75 16.53
CA THR A 29 14.79 17.36 16.55
C THR A 29 13.57 17.23 17.45
N ALA A 30 12.54 16.61 16.88
CA ALA A 30 11.20 16.45 17.43
C ALA A 30 11.16 16.05 18.91
N ALA A 31 10.61 16.97 19.72
CA ALA A 31 9.85 16.76 20.96
C ALA A 31 9.16 18.09 21.35
N ALA A 32 7.95 18.01 21.93
CA ALA A 32 7.10 19.16 22.24
C ALA A 32 7.73 20.18 23.22
N PRO A 33 7.42 21.48 23.09
CA PRO A 33 6.42 22.09 22.18
C PRO A 33 6.96 22.45 20.77
N PRO A 34 6.07 22.75 19.79
CA PRO A 34 6.46 23.25 18.47
C PRO A 34 7.34 24.49 18.55
N LEU A 35 8.29 24.60 17.61
CA LEU A 35 9.14 25.78 17.48
C LEU A 35 8.29 26.98 17.07
N GLN A 36 8.29 28.04 17.89
CA GLN A 36 7.60 29.27 17.55
C GLN A 36 8.43 30.05 16.54
N ILE A 37 7.85 30.38 15.39
CA ILE A 37 8.47 31.20 14.34
C ILE A 37 7.64 32.46 14.21
N SER A 38 8.19 33.58 14.66
CA SER A 38 7.55 34.88 14.58
C SER A 38 7.59 35.41 13.15
N TYR A 39 6.50 36.04 12.71
CA TYR A 39 6.48 36.71 11.41
C TYR A 39 5.73 38.04 11.44
N SER A 40 6.05 38.93 10.50
CA SER A 40 5.34 40.20 10.35
C SER A 40 5.16 40.61 8.89
N PHE A 41 4.10 41.38 8.63
CA PHE A 41 3.88 42.04 7.34
C PHE A 41 4.34 43.49 7.42
N GLN A 42 5.48 43.78 6.79
CA GLN A 42 6.09 45.10 6.85
C GLN A 42 5.85 45.88 5.54
N ASN A 43 5.89 47.21 5.64
CA ASN A 43 5.60 48.11 4.51
C ASN A 43 6.83 48.87 4.01
N ASP A 44 7.89 48.91 4.82
CA ASP A 44 9.14 49.58 4.52
C ASP A 44 10.27 48.56 4.53
N ARG A 45 11.37 48.83 3.81
CA ARG A 45 12.55 47.97 3.81
C ARG A 45 13.14 47.90 5.23
N PRO A 46 13.24 46.72 5.84
CA PRO A 46 13.86 46.61 7.15
C PRO A 46 15.39 46.77 7.09
N ASP A 47 15.96 47.09 8.24
CA ASP A 47 17.36 47.48 8.40
C ASP A 47 18.35 46.31 8.30
N ASP A 48 17.85 45.09 8.45
CA ASP A 48 18.53 43.79 8.29
C ASP A 48 18.67 43.40 6.80
N LEU A 49 17.71 43.77 5.95
CA LEU A 49 17.68 43.58 4.49
C LEU A 49 18.75 44.41 3.74
N ARG A 50 19.80 44.88 4.43
CA ARG A 50 20.88 45.77 3.95
C ARG A 50 21.99 45.05 3.17
N GLU A 51 21.72 43.88 2.58
CA GLU A 51 22.67 43.25 1.66
C GLU A 51 22.71 43.91 0.27
N THR A 52 23.85 43.73 -0.42
CA THR A 52 24.09 44.23 -1.78
C THR A 52 23.19 43.59 -2.85
N SER A 53 22.60 42.42 -2.57
CA SER A 53 21.80 41.61 -3.50
C SER A 53 20.33 42.03 -3.64
N TRP A 54 19.84 42.93 -2.79
CA TRP A 54 18.47 43.47 -2.84
C TRP A 54 18.42 44.97 -3.16
N THR A 55 19.53 45.50 -3.69
CA THR A 55 19.63 46.90 -4.08
C THR A 55 18.84 47.23 -5.35
N ASP A 56 18.41 46.19 -6.08
CA ASP A 56 17.57 46.24 -7.27
C ASP A 56 16.06 46.25 -6.97
N VAL A 57 15.66 45.88 -5.75
CA VAL A 57 14.25 45.79 -5.32
C VAL A 57 13.80 47.08 -4.66
N GLY A 58 12.61 47.55 -5.02
CA GLY A 58 12.07 48.81 -4.50
C GLY A 58 10.60 49.05 -4.86
N GLY A 59 10.13 50.26 -4.55
CA GLY A 59 8.72 50.61 -4.68
C GLY A 59 7.85 49.82 -3.70
N TRP A 60 8.24 49.89 -2.42
CA TRP A 60 7.63 49.16 -1.31
C TRP A 60 6.14 49.47 -1.18
N GLY A 61 5.37 48.46 -0.81
CA GLY A 61 3.92 48.54 -0.73
C GLY A 61 3.37 47.83 0.50
N THR A 62 2.05 47.87 0.61
CA THR A 62 1.29 47.27 1.71
C THR A 62 0.52 46.05 1.23
N TYR A 63 0.41 45.02 2.06
CA TYR A 63 -0.56 43.94 1.83
C TYR A 63 -1.98 44.43 2.07
N THR A 64 -2.92 43.97 1.25
CA THR A 64 -4.34 43.93 1.59
C THR A 64 -4.63 42.82 2.58
N ASP A 65 -5.74 42.90 3.31
CA ASP A 65 -6.11 41.85 4.28
C ASP A 65 -6.29 40.48 3.60
N ALA A 66 -6.84 40.44 2.39
CA ALA A 66 -7.03 39.21 1.63
C ALA A 66 -5.68 38.58 1.20
N GLU A 67 -4.69 39.39 0.83
CA GLU A 67 -3.35 38.89 0.54
C GLU A 67 -2.63 38.39 1.80
N ARG A 68 -2.84 39.03 2.96
CA ARG A 68 -2.34 38.50 4.25
C ARG A 68 -2.94 37.14 4.55
N ASP A 69 -4.23 36.97 4.32
CA ASP A 69 -4.92 35.68 4.51
C ASP A 69 -4.38 34.61 3.55
N ALA A 70 -4.06 34.95 2.30
CA ALA A 70 -3.41 34.04 1.37
C ALA A 70 -2.01 33.59 1.85
N VAL A 71 -1.19 34.51 2.34
CA VAL A 71 0.13 34.18 2.93
C VAL A 71 -0.02 33.31 4.18
N ARG A 72 -0.97 33.64 5.08
CA ARG A 72 -1.28 32.82 6.25
C ARG A 72 -1.72 31.41 5.87
N ALA A 73 -2.49 31.24 4.79
CA ALA A 73 -2.86 29.93 4.29
C ALA A 73 -1.64 29.14 3.78
N GLY A 74 -0.66 29.82 3.17
CA GLY A 74 0.63 29.25 2.83
C GLY A 74 1.41 28.78 4.06
N LEU A 75 1.51 29.61 5.10
CA LEU A 75 2.18 29.24 6.36
C LEU A 75 1.55 28.02 7.03
N ARG A 76 0.22 27.89 7.01
CA ARG A 76 -0.47 26.69 7.54
C ARG A 76 -0.13 25.40 6.79
N GLU A 77 0.26 25.48 5.51
CA GLU A 77 0.77 24.32 4.77
C GLU A 77 2.11 23.83 5.33
N TYR A 78 2.95 24.75 5.83
CA TYR A 78 4.20 24.40 6.50
C TYR A 78 3.93 23.84 7.90
N GLU A 79 3.02 24.45 8.68
CA GLU A 79 2.61 23.90 9.99
C GLU A 79 1.99 22.52 9.88
N ARG A 80 1.34 22.20 8.75
CA ARG A 80 0.78 20.87 8.49
C ARG A 80 1.85 19.78 8.64
N VAL A 81 3.04 19.99 8.09
CA VAL A 81 4.06 18.94 7.97
C VAL A 81 5.24 19.11 8.93
N LEU A 82 5.43 20.32 9.48
CA LEU A 82 6.56 20.68 10.33
C LEU A 82 6.17 20.92 11.78
N ASN A 83 7.06 20.57 12.72
CA ASN A 83 6.88 20.85 14.14
C ASN A 83 7.14 22.32 14.50
N VAL A 84 6.47 23.24 13.81
CA VAL A 84 6.59 24.68 13.96
C VAL A 84 5.22 25.31 14.16
N GLN A 85 5.20 26.50 14.77
CA GLN A 85 4.01 27.32 14.88
C GLN A 85 4.35 28.75 14.48
N PHE A 86 3.65 29.27 13.48
CA PHE A 86 3.84 30.64 13.03
C PHE A 86 3.02 31.61 13.87
N VAL A 87 3.69 32.63 14.39
CA VAL A 87 3.07 33.64 15.25
C VAL A 87 3.22 35.01 14.62
N GLU A 88 2.10 35.57 14.17
CA GLU A 88 2.09 36.96 13.70
C GLU A 88 2.37 37.91 14.85
N THR A 89 3.31 38.82 14.64
CA THR A 89 3.63 39.89 15.59
C THR A 89 3.54 41.26 14.93
N LEU A 90 3.16 42.25 15.74
CA LEU A 90 3.22 43.67 15.38
C LEU A 90 4.55 44.32 15.83
N ASP A 91 5.33 43.61 16.63
CA ASP A 91 6.70 44.00 16.93
C ASP A 91 7.57 43.59 15.75
N GLU A 92 7.91 44.56 14.92
CA GLU A 92 8.74 44.38 13.72
C GLU A 92 10.24 44.29 14.08
N THR A 93 10.61 44.32 15.37
CA THR A 93 12.00 44.20 15.80
C THR A 93 12.37 42.73 16.02
N ALA A 94 13.36 42.23 15.26
CA ALA A 94 13.86 40.85 15.35
C ALA A 94 12.75 39.79 15.19
N VAL A 95 12.09 39.80 14.02
CA VAL A 95 11.16 38.73 13.62
C VAL A 95 11.91 37.65 12.84
N ASP A 96 11.49 36.39 12.98
CA ASP A 96 12.15 35.30 12.25
C ASP A 96 11.84 35.36 10.74
N ILE A 97 10.65 35.88 10.36
CA ILE A 97 10.26 36.04 8.95
C ILE A 97 9.59 37.39 8.70
N THR A 98 10.11 38.11 7.71
CA THR A 98 9.55 39.36 7.23
C THR A 98 8.92 39.20 5.84
N PHE A 99 7.62 39.52 5.76
CA PHE A 99 6.85 39.55 4.51
C PHE A 99 6.70 40.98 3.99
N LEU A 100 7.06 41.21 2.72
CA LEU A 100 7.11 42.52 2.08
C LEU A 100 6.44 42.52 0.70
N ARG A 101 6.02 43.71 0.26
CA ARG A 101 5.55 43.98 -1.12
C ARG A 101 6.48 44.95 -1.82
N ALA A 102 6.83 44.70 -3.08
CA ALA A 102 7.66 45.60 -3.88
C ALA A 102 7.17 45.68 -5.34
N SER A 103 7.14 46.87 -5.94
CA SER A 103 6.62 47.08 -7.31
C SER A 103 7.69 47.07 -8.40
N SER A 104 8.98 46.99 -8.04
CA SER A 104 10.10 46.95 -8.99
C SER A 104 11.21 46.00 -8.53
N GLY A 105 11.95 45.42 -9.48
CA GLY A 105 13.10 44.55 -9.22
C GLY A 105 12.76 43.05 -9.14
N LEU A 106 11.49 42.68 -9.32
CA LEU A 106 10.99 41.30 -9.18
C LEU A 106 10.01 40.97 -10.32
N SER A 107 10.00 39.72 -10.78
CA SER A 107 8.99 39.20 -11.72
C SER A 107 7.77 38.66 -10.98
N GLY A 108 7.98 37.77 -9.99
CA GLY A 108 6.95 37.14 -9.17
C GLY A 108 7.14 37.45 -7.68
N GLY A 109 8.01 36.70 -7.03
CA GLY A 109 8.50 36.99 -5.69
C GLY A 109 10.01 36.81 -5.60
N ARG A 110 10.54 36.92 -4.39
CA ARG A 110 11.88 36.47 -4.03
C ARG A 110 11.86 36.16 -2.53
N GLY A 111 12.21 34.93 -2.19
CA GLY A 111 12.42 34.45 -0.83
C GLY A 111 13.90 34.22 -0.55
N ARG A 112 14.33 34.39 0.70
CA ARG A 112 15.69 34.08 1.15
C ARG A 112 15.73 33.95 2.66
N PHE A 113 16.73 33.24 3.18
CA PHE A 113 17.10 33.27 4.58
C PHE A 113 18.55 33.75 4.75
N GLN A 114 18.85 34.27 5.93
CA GLN A 114 20.19 34.63 6.36
C GLN A 114 20.37 34.22 7.83
N TYR A 115 21.59 33.81 8.18
CA TYR A 115 21.99 33.73 9.58
C TYR A 115 22.71 35.01 9.96
N ASP A 116 22.27 35.57 11.06
CA ASP A 116 22.85 36.77 11.60
C ASP A 116 24.29 36.51 12.07
N SER A 117 25.17 37.51 11.92
CA SER A 117 26.59 37.31 12.21
C SER A 117 26.82 37.00 13.70
N TRP A 118 27.79 36.13 14.01
CA TRP A 118 28.13 35.75 15.38
C TRP A 118 28.21 36.97 16.32
N PRO A 119 27.58 36.96 17.50
CA PRO A 119 27.15 35.78 18.26
C PRO A 119 25.66 35.44 18.23
N SER A 120 24.79 36.19 17.51
CA SER A 120 23.33 35.98 17.55
C SER A 120 22.90 34.71 16.83
N LEU A 121 23.51 34.38 15.67
CA LEU A 121 23.10 33.24 14.80
C LEU A 121 21.57 33.18 14.61
N GLU A 122 20.90 34.33 14.66
CA GLU A 122 19.45 34.43 14.56
C GLU A 122 19.05 34.14 13.11
N TYR A 123 17.98 33.35 12.94
CA TYR A 123 17.45 33.02 11.63
C TYR A 123 16.60 34.19 11.15
N ASP A 124 16.91 34.75 9.99
CA ASP A 124 16.16 35.86 9.41
C ASP A 124 15.72 35.53 7.99
N GLY A 125 14.43 35.27 7.84
CA GLY A 125 13.75 34.96 6.59
C GLY A 125 13.13 36.20 5.97
N PHE A 126 13.33 36.41 4.68
CA PHE A 126 12.73 37.49 3.92
C PHE A 126 11.93 36.93 2.75
N VAL A 127 10.68 37.34 2.62
CA VAL A 127 9.82 36.99 1.50
C VAL A 127 9.21 38.26 0.92
N VAL A 128 9.56 38.57 -0.33
CA VAL A 128 9.09 39.77 -1.02
C VAL A 128 8.25 39.36 -2.23
N PHE A 129 6.98 39.76 -2.28
CA PHE A 129 6.12 39.55 -3.45
C PHE A 129 5.98 40.81 -4.29
N ASN A 130 5.86 40.63 -5.61
CA ASN A 130 5.64 41.72 -6.55
C ASN A 130 4.26 42.36 -6.35
N SER A 131 4.23 43.66 -6.04
CA SER A 131 2.99 44.44 -5.80
C SER A 131 2.03 44.48 -7.00
N ASN A 132 2.49 44.09 -8.19
CA ASN A 132 1.67 44.04 -9.39
C ASN A 132 0.92 42.70 -9.56
N ARG A 133 1.20 41.70 -8.70
CA ARG A 133 0.48 40.42 -8.65
C ARG A 133 -0.53 40.44 -7.51
N ASP A 134 -1.73 39.96 -7.77
CA ASP A 134 -2.77 39.76 -6.75
C ASP A 134 -2.64 38.35 -6.18
N LEU A 135 -2.11 38.23 -4.95
CA LEU A 135 -1.83 36.95 -4.31
C LEU A 135 -3.08 36.12 -3.98
N THR A 136 -4.27 36.65 -4.23
CA THR A 136 -5.55 35.94 -4.00
C THR A 136 -6.03 35.16 -5.23
N GLN A 137 -5.37 35.33 -6.37
CA GLN A 137 -5.75 34.67 -7.61
C GLN A 137 -5.38 33.17 -7.62
N PRO A 138 -6.15 32.32 -8.32
CA PRO A 138 -5.78 30.92 -8.54
C PRO A 138 -4.36 30.79 -9.14
N GLY A 139 -3.59 29.80 -8.69
CA GLY A 139 -2.19 29.59 -9.09
C GLY A 139 -1.16 30.38 -8.27
N GLU A 140 -1.54 31.49 -7.61
CA GLU A 140 -0.57 32.24 -6.77
C GLU A 140 -0.19 31.49 -5.49
N ARG A 141 -0.95 30.45 -5.10
CA ARG A 141 -0.60 29.57 -3.98
C ARG A 141 0.76 28.92 -4.19
N ASN A 142 1.07 28.50 -5.42
CA ASN A 142 2.37 27.94 -5.77
C ASN A 142 3.49 28.93 -5.47
N LEU A 143 3.36 30.18 -5.96
CA LEU A 143 4.34 31.24 -5.73
C LEU A 143 4.52 31.52 -4.23
N ILE A 144 3.42 31.61 -3.47
CA ILE A 144 3.48 31.85 -2.02
C ILE A 144 4.29 30.75 -1.33
N LEU A 145 3.98 29.48 -1.61
CA LEU A 145 4.70 28.35 -1.02
C LEU A 145 6.17 28.34 -1.43
N HIS A 146 6.48 28.61 -2.70
CA HIS A 146 7.82 28.61 -3.25
C HIS A 146 8.73 29.63 -2.56
N GLU A 147 8.25 30.87 -2.42
CA GLU A 147 9.07 31.91 -1.81
C GLU A 147 9.20 31.73 -0.29
N ILE A 148 8.18 31.18 0.39
CA ILE A 148 8.32 30.75 1.79
C ILE A 148 9.36 29.62 1.89
N GLY A 149 9.40 28.70 0.92
CA GLY A 149 10.34 27.58 0.90
C GLY A 149 11.78 28.05 0.87
N HIS A 150 12.08 29.07 0.06
CA HIS A 150 13.38 29.73 0.09
C HIS A 150 13.69 30.38 1.44
N ALA A 151 12.70 31.01 2.08
CA ALA A 151 12.82 31.51 3.44
C ALA A 151 12.80 30.40 4.51
N PHE A 152 12.80 29.12 4.12
CA PHE A 152 12.88 27.92 4.95
C PHE A 152 14.00 26.96 4.51
N SER A 153 15.01 27.50 3.82
CA SER A 153 16.23 26.83 3.34
C SER A 153 16.11 25.97 2.08
N LEU A 154 14.96 25.92 1.43
CA LEU A 154 14.85 25.24 0.14
C LEU A 154 15.56 26.04 -0.96
N LYS A 155 16.15 25.33 -1.92
CA LYS A 155 16.75 25.86 -3.14
C LYS A 155 16.11 25.25 -4.36
N HIS A 156 16.32 25.89 -5.50
CA HIS A 156 15.99 25.29 -6.78
C HIS A 156 16.81 24.01 -6.97
N PRO A 157 16.17 22.92 -7.45
CA PRO A 157 16.81 21.62 -7.62
C PRO A 157 17.76 21.54 -8.82
N GLY A 158 17.73 22.54 -9.70
CA GLY A 158 18.56 22.61 -10.90
C GLY A 158 19.25 23.97 -11.06
N ASN A 159 20.18 24.05 -12.02
CA ASN A 159 20.79 25.32 -12.40
C ASN A 159 19.98 26.00 -13.51
N TYR A 160 19.00 26.81 -13.13
CA TYR A 160 18.22 27.61 -14.07
C TYR A 160 18.82 29.00 -14.33
N ASP A 161 19.87 29.35 -13.60
CA ASP A 161 20.46 30.67 -13.66
C ASP A 161 21.40 30.81 -14.87
N VAL A 162 21.10 31.80 -15.70
CA VAL A 162 22.00 32.22 -16.79
C VAL A 162 23.28 32.89 -16.27
N ASN A 163 23.29 33.32 -15.00
CA ASN A 163 24.46 33.90 -14.34
C ASN A 163 25.06 32.88 -13.34
N PRO A 164 26.22 32.27 -13.65
CA PRO A 164 26.81 31.25 -12.79
C PRO A 164 27.27 31.77 -11.41
N LEU A 165 27.30 33.09 -11.19
CA LEU A 165 27.59 33.67 -9.87
C LEU A 165 26.39 33.64 -8.91
N ASN A 166 25.17 33.45 -9.45
CA ASN A 166 23.93 33.41 -8.68
C ASN A 166 23.34 32.01 -8.58
N ALA A 167 23.86 31.06 -9.37
CA ALA A 167 23.37 29.70 -9.43
C ALA A 167 23.40 29.03 -8.04
N PRO A 168 22.33 28.29 -7.66
CA PRO A 168 22.33 27.52 -6.42
C PRO A 168 23.47 26.49 -6.47
N PRO A 169 24.14 26.20 -5.35
CA PRO A 169 25.18 25.19 -5.30
C PRO A 169 24.58 23.81 -5.59
N GLY A 170 25.34 22.97 -6.28
CA GLY A 170 25.02 21.55 -6.41
C GLY A 170 25.10 20.82 -5.05
N PRO A 171 24.62 19.56 -4.98
CA PRO A 171 24.12 18.75 -6.10
C PRO A 171 22.76 19.21 -6.63
N TYR A 172 22.35 18.66 -7.78
CA TYR A 172 21.07 18.93 -8.45
C TYR A 172 20.30 17.62 -8.63
N LEU A 173 18.97 17.71 -8.76
CA LEU A 173 18.15 16.53 -9.05
C LEU A 173 18.44 15.99 -10.46
N PRO A 174 18.24 14.67 -10.68
CA PRO A 174 18.13 14.11 -12.03
C PRO A 174 17.04 14.81 -12.85
N GLU A 175 17.18 14.82 -14.18
CA GLU A 175 16.24 15.52 -15.09
C GLU A 175 14.81 14.99 -14.96
N GLU A 176 14.67 13.68 -14.71
CA GLU A 176 13.40 13.00 -14.49
C GLU A 176 12.70 13.36 -13.17
N GLU A 177 13.43 13.85 -12.18
CA GLU A 177 12.91 14.23 -10.87
C GLU A 177 12.83 15.76 -10.68
N ASP A 178 13.52 16.54 -11.52
CA ASP A 178 13.46 17.99 -11.52
C ASP A 178 12.16 18.50 -12.19
N ASN A 179 11.04 18.33 -11.49
CA ASN A 179 9.73 18.84 -11.89
C ASN A 179 8.75 18.95 -10.71
N TYR A 180 7.61 19.61 -10.96
CA TYR A 180 6.55 19.85 -9.98
C TYR A 180 5.85 18.62 -9.39
N GLN A 181 6.10 17.42 -9.89
CA GLN A 181 5.64 16.19 -9.24
C GLN A 181 6.38 15.92 -7.93
N PHE A 182 7.67 16.28 -7.86
CA PHE A 182 8.55 15.93 -6.74
C PHE A 182 8.88 17.10 -5.83
N THR A 183 9.00 18.30 -6.39
CA THR A 183 9.32 19.53 -5.64
C THR A 183 8.65 20.74 -6.28
N LEU A 184 8.04 21.58 -5.44
CA LEU A 184 7.51 22.88 -5.87
C LEU A 184 8.62 23.88 -6.21
N MET A 185 9.88 23.57 -5.87
CA MET A 185 11.05 24.41 -6.14
C MET A 185 11.56 24.28 -7.58
N SER A 186 11.05 23.31 -8.36
CA SER A 186 11.38 23.19 -9.78
C SER A 186 10.78 24.34 -10.61
N TYR A 187 11.24 24.49 -11.85
CA TYR A 187 10.53 25.28 -12.87
C TYR A 187 9.94 24.44 -14.01
N THR A 188 10.07 23.11 -13.92
CA THR A 188 9.54 22.19 -14.90
C THR A 188 8.13 21.75 -14.48
N PRO A 189 7.11 21.91 -15.35
CA PRO A 189 5.77 21.44 -15.08
C PRO A 189 5.72 19.94 -14.77
N ASN A 190 4.73 19.52 -14.00
CA ASN A 190 4.47 18.10 -13.74
C ASN A 190 4.28 17.38 -15.09
N PRO A 191 5.04 16.31 -15.39
CA PRO A 191 5.02 15.65 -16.69
C PRO A 191 3.68 14.95 -16.99
N ASP A 192 2.94 14.57 -15.95
CA ASP A 192 1.69 13.82 -16.06
C ASP A 192 0.47 14.76 -16.13
N LEU A 193 0.46 15.79 -15.29
CA LEU A 193 -0.69 16.69 -15.12
C LEU A 193 -0.52 18.05 -15.78
N GLY A 194 0.71 18.49 -16.00
CA GLY A 194 1.03 19.84 -16.50
C GLY A 194 0.63 20.98 -15.56
N GLN A 195 0.18 20.67 -14.34
CA GLN A 195 -0.30 21.61 -13.34
C GLN A 195 0.84 22.16 -12.47
N GLU A 196 0.63 23.35 -11.90
CA GLU A 196 1.48 23.90 -10.84
C GLU A 196 1.03 23.34 -9.47
N PRO A 197 1.97 23.02 -8.56
CA PRO A 197 1.63 22.41 -7.29
C PRO A 197 1.00 23.43 -6.36
N GLU A 198 -0.14 23.07 -5.80
CA GLU A 198 -0.85 23.82 -4.78
C GLU A 198 -0.61 23.25 -3.37
N SER A 199 0.44 22.47 -3.12
CA SER A 199 0.85 21.99 -1.79
C SER A 199 2.36 21.71 -1.75
N LEU A 200 2.91 21.41 -0.57
CA LEU A 200 4.30 20.91 -0.47
C LEU A 200 4.40 19.51 -1.11
N MET A 201 5.42 19.28 -1.93
CA MET A 201 5.65 18.00 -2.60
C MET A 201 6.61 17.10 -1.80
N LEU A 202 6.83 15.85 -2.24
CA LEU A 202 7.57 14.82 -1.50
C LEU A 202 8.94 15.30 -1.01
N TYR A 203 9.73 15.91 -1.89
CA TYR A 203 11.10 16.32 -1.55
C TYR A 203 11.13 17.59 -0.72
N ASP A 204 10.14 18.47 -0.91
CA ASP A 204 9.99 19.66 -0.08
C ASP A 204 9.71 19.24 1.38
N ILE A 205 8.76 18.33 1.58
CA ILE A 205 8.37 17.82 2.90
C ILE A 205 9.57 17.15 3.57
N ALA A 206 10.23 16.22 2.89
CA ALA A 206 11.36 15.48 3.47
C ALA A 206 12.52 16.41 3.86
N ALA A 207 12.90 17.33 2.97
CA ALA A 207 13.97 18.28 3.25
C ALA A 207 13.62 19.20 4.42
N LEU A 208 12.40 19.75 4.43
CA LEU A 208 11.96 20.62 5.52
C LEU A 208 11.90 19.86 6.84
N GLN A 209 11.40 18.62 6.86
CA GLN A 209 11.29 17.82 8.08
C GLN A 209 12.64 17.41 8.65
N GLU A 210 13.65 17.14 7.81
CA GLU A 210 15.02 16.88 8.29
C GLU A 210 15.55 18.03 9.14
N ARG A 211 15.23 19.28 8.75
CA ARG A 211 15.73 20.49 9.41
C ARG A 211 14.86 20.97 10.57
N TRP A 212 13.54 21.00 10.35
CA TRP A 212 12.58 21.69 11.21
C TRP A 212 11.73 20.73 12.06
N GLY A 213 11.90 19.42 11.90
CA GLY A 213 11.14 18.40 12.60
C GLY A 213 9.75 18.16 12.01
N THR A 214 9.14 17.04 12.38
CA THR A 214 7.88 16.52 11.83
C THR A 214 6.68 16.87 12.71
N ASN A 215 5.54 17.25 12.12
CA ASN A 215 4.29 17.44 12.88
C ASN A 215 3.53 16.13 13.05
N THR A 216 3.75 15.42 14.16
CA THR A 216 3.06 14.15 14.44
C THR A 216 1.62 14.32 14.95
N ASP A 217 1.17 15.55 15.21
CA ASP A 217 -0.19 15.80 15.71
C ASP A 217 -1.18 16.12 14.58
N TYR A 218 -0.69 16.32 13.35
CA TYR A 218 -1.55 16.61 12.19
C TYR A 218 -2.28 15.34 11.74
N ASN A 219 -3.61 15.43 11.66
CA ASN A 219 -4.49 14.33 11.26
C ASN A 219 -4.26 13.02 12.04
N ALA A 220 -3.81 13.08 13.29
CA ALA A 220 -3.47 11.91 14.11
C ALA A 220 -4.65 10.96 14.52
N GLY A 221 -5.74 10.94 13.76
CA GLY A 221 -6.88 10.04 13.93
C GLY A 221 -7.05 9.14 12.70
N ASN A 222 -8.18 8.46 12.58
CA ASN A 222 -8.43 7.62 11.41
C ASN A 222 -8.99 8.48 10.27
N ASN A 223 -8.26 8.54 9.17
CA ASN A 223 -8.49 9.46 8.08
C ASN A 223 -8.65 8.71 6.75
N ALA A 224 -9.48 9.26 5.86
CA ALA A 224 -9.63 8.77 4.49
C ALA A 224 -9.11 9.81 3.50
N TYR A 225 -8.26 9.37 2.57
CA TYR A 225 -7.60 10.17 1.56
C TYR A 225 -8.01 9.68 0.18
N GLY A 226 -8.48 10.57 -0.68
CA GLY A 226 -8.96 10.21 -2.01
C GLY A 226 -8.99 11.40 -2.95
N MET A 227 -9.85 11.36 -3.97
CA MET A 227 -9.90 12.43 -4.96
C MET A 227 -10.27 13.77 -4.36
N ARG A 228 -9.65 14.83 -4.89
CA ARG A 228 -10.04 16.22 -4.64
C ARG A 228 -10.79 16.79 -5.83
N ASP A 229 -11.76 17.65 -5.57
CA ASP A 229 -12.55 18.33 -6.59
C ASP A 229 -11.70 19.22 -7.53
N ASP A 230 -10.52 19.65 -7.07
CA ASP A 230 -9.59 20.48 -7.86
C ASP A 230 -8.75 19.68 -8.87
N GLY A 231 -8.70 18.35 -8.72
CA GLY A 231 -7.87 17.46 -9.56
C GLY A 231 -6.37 17.71 -9.44
N ASN A 232 -5.92 18.44 -8.43
CA ASN A 232 -4.51 18.73 -8.21
C ASN A 232 -3.84 17.58 -7.47
N LEU A 233 -2.60 17.27 -7.86
CA LEU A 233 -1.72 16.41 -7.06
C LEU A 233 -1.50 17.00 -5.67
N TYR A 234 -1.60 16.16 -4.64
CA TYR A 234 -1.23 16.50 -3.28
C TYR A 234 -0.50 15.35 -2.58
N VAL A 235 0.26 15.70 -1.55
CA VAL A 235 1.00 14.73 -0.74
C VAL A 235 0.36 14.58 0.64
N ILE A 236 0.00 13.35 1.00
CA ILE A 236 -0.49 12.99 2.33
C ILE A 236 0.64 13.19 3.34
N TRP A 237 0.33 13.95 4.38
CA TRP A 237 1.05 13.90 5.65
C TRP A 237 0.02 13.54 6.70
N ASP A 238 0.28 12.45 7.39
CA ASP A 238 -0.51 11.97 8.52
C ASP A 238 0.45 11.66 9.68
N GLY A 239 0.05 12.02 10.89
CA GLY A 239 0.86 11.87 12.09
C GLY A 239 0.65 10.56 12.83
N ALA A 240 -0.52 9.93 12.69
CA ALA A 240 -0.87 8.65 13.30
C ALA A 240 -2.32 8.29 12.93
N GLY A 241 -2.67 7.02 12.95
CA GLY A 241 -4.06 6.67 12.72
C GLY A 241 -4.21 5.23 12.30
N THR A 242 -5.38 4.93 11.77
CA THR A 242 -5.56 3.82 10.86
C THR A 242 -6.29 4.40 9.67
N ASP A 243 -5.55 4.60 8.59
CA ASP A 243 -5.90 5.47 7.50
C ASP A 243 -6.23 4.69 6.24
N THR A 244 -7.00 5.30 5.35
CA THR A 244 -7.48 4.67 4.13
C THR A 244 -7.13 5.53 2.92
N LEU A 245 -6.44 4.96 1.94
CA LEU A 245 -6.35 5.50 0.59
C LEU A 245 -7.51 4.95 -0.25
N THR A 246 -8.37 5.81 -0.78
CA THR A 246 -9.56 5.39 -1.52
C THR A 246 -9.65 6.03 -2.90
N ALA A 247 -10.03 5.23 -3.89
CA ALA A 247 -10.41 5.65 -5.23
C ALA A 247 -11.95 5.76 -5.41
N GLU A 248 -12.71 5.75 -4.30
CA GLU A 248 -14.17 5.89 -4.35
C GLU A 248 -14.58 7.12 -5.17
N GLY A 249 -15.58 6.94 -6.03
CA GLY A 249 -16.06 7.98 -6.94
C GLY A 249 -15.31 8.06 -8.28
N SER A 250 -14.27 7.24 -8.48
CA SER A 250 -13.65 7.09 -9.79
C SER A 250 -14.60 6.45 -10.80
N THR A 251 -14.40 6.79 -12.06
CA THR A 251 -15.06 6.13 -13.20
C THR A 251 -14.12 5.25 -14.01
N THR A 252 -12.83 5.25 -13.68
CA THR A 252 -11.76 4.47 -14.32
C THR A 252 -10.97 3.69 -13.29
N ALA A 253 -10.23 2.69 -13.76
CA ALA A 253 -9.25 1.98 -12.96
C ALA A 253 -8.31 2.92 -12.19
N ALA A 254 -7.91 2.47 -11.00
CA ALA A 254 -6.98 3.08 -10.09
C ALA A 254 -5.71 2.23 -9.94
N VAL A 255 -4.62 2.92 -9.62
CA VAL A 255 -3.34 2.32 -9.20
C VAL A 255 -3.01 2.92 -7.84
N LEU A 256 -3.14 2.13 -6.78
CA LEU A 256 -2.95 2.55 -5.40
C LEU A 256 -1.67 1.95 -4.83
N ASP A 257 -0.85 2.77 -4.19
CA ASP A 257 0.38 2.36 -3.52
C ASP A 257 0.42 2.99 -2.13
N LEU A 258 0.36 2.15 -1.08
CA LEU A 258 0.29 2.59 0.32
C LEU A 258 1.65 2.97 0.91
N ARG A 259 2.76 2.78 0.17
CA ARG A 259 4.11 2.97 0.71
C ARG A 259 4.52 4.44 0.70
N GLY A 260 5.20 4.86 1.77
CA GLY A 260 5.81 6.20 1.85
C GLY A 260 6.75 6.50 0.68
N GLY A 261 6.59 7.68 0.09
CA GLY A 261 7.33 8.15 -1.09
C GLY A 261 6.79 7.69 -2.44
N ARG A 262 5.62 7.04 -2.47
CA ARG A 262 4.99 6.57 -3.71
C ARG A 262 3.86 7.45 -4.17
N PHE A 263 3.55 7.33 -5.46
CA PHE A 263 2.44 8.00 -6.12
C PHE A 263 1.36 6.98 -6.47
N SER A 264 0.13 7.41 -6.34
CA SER A 264 -1.06 6.67 -6.74
C SER A 264 -1.83 7.45 -7.79
N GLU A 265 -2.43 6.71 -8.72
CA GLU A 265 -3.36 7.20 -9.73
C GLU A 265 -4.77 6.81 -9.31
N LEU A 266 -5.57 7.74 -8.79
CA LEU A 266 -6.92 7.45 -8.30
C LEU A 266 -7.94 7.28 -9.44
N GLY A 267 -7.52 7.43 -10.69
CA GLY A 267 -8.39 7.41 -11.87
C GLY A 267 -8.99 8.77 -12.19
N HIS A 268 -10.22 8.78 -12.74
CA HIS A 268 -10.93 9.98 -13.18
C HIS A 268 -12.31 10.07 -12.55
N ALA A 269 -12.61 11.21 -11.92
CA ALA A 269 -14.00 11.58 -11.64
C ALA A 269 -14.76 11.78 -12.96
N SER A 270 -16.09 11.56 -12.96
CA SER A 270 -16.93 11.70 -14.17
C SER A 270 -16.77 13.07 -14.84
N GLY A 271 -16.05 13.13 -15.96
CA GLY A 271 -15.78 14.37 -16.70
C GLY A 271 -14.68 15.25 -16.12
N GLY A 272 -13.92 14.75 -15.15
CA GLY A 272 -12.79 15.41 -14.49
C GLY A 272 -11.42 15.00 -15.05
N ALA A 273 -10.37 15.69 -14.57
CA ALA A 273 -8.97 15.33 -14.84
C ALA A 273 -8.56 14.08 -14.04
N GLN A 274 -7.43 13.49 -14.42
CA GLN A 274 -6.83 12.39 -13.67
C GLN A 274 -6.44 12.88 -12.26
N ALA A 275 -6.91 12.19 -11.22
CA ALA A 275 -6.55 12.48 -9.84
C ALA A 275 -5.30 11.69 -9.45
N ARG A 276 -4.29 12.39 -8.91
CA ARG A 276 -3.06 11.79 -8.40
C ARG A 276 -2.83 12.21 -6.96
N ILE A 277 -2.18 11.35 -6.21
CA ILE A 277 -1.87 11.55 -4.80
C ILE A 277 -0.53 10.88 -4.49
N ALA A 278 0.21 11.39 -3.51
CA ALA A 278 1.40 10.74 -3.01
C ALA A 278 1.36 10.56 -1.50
N VAL A 279 2.03 9.55 -0.99
CA VAL A 279 2.23 9.34 0.45
C VAL A 279 3.59 9.92 0.83
N ALA A 280 3.69 10.83 1.81
CA ALA A 280 4.99 11.35 2.23
C ALA A 280 5.87 10.26 2.85
N TYR A 281 7.19 10.48 2.86
CA TYR A 281 8.09 9.58 3.58
C TYR A 281 7.78 9.59 5.08
N GLY A 282 7.80 8.41 5.70
CA GLY A 282 7.49 8.24 7.13
C GLY A 282 6.01 8.29 7.48
N VAL A 283 5.11 8.41 6.49
CA VAL A 283 3.67 8.23 6.68
C VAL A 283 3.31 6.75 6.48
N GLU A 284 2.46 6.26 7.37
CA GLU A 284 1.90 4.91 7.38
C GLU A 284 0.43 5.02 6.91
N ILE A 285 0.04 4.23 5.92
CA ILE A 285 -1.36 4.12 5.45
C ILE A 285 -1.71 2.64 5.48
N GLU A 286 -2.74 2.27 6.23
CA GLU A 286 -3.05 0.87 6.49
C GLU A 286 -4.04 0.29 5.48
N ASN A 287 -4.95 1.09 4.93
CA ASN A 287 -6.05 0.54 4.16
C ASN A 287 -6.13 1.11 2.74
N ALA A 288 -6.69 0.32 1.83
CA ALA A 288 -6.98 0.72 0.47
C ALA A 288 -8.39 0.29 0.03
N VAL A 289 -9.06 1.16 -0.72
CA VAL A 289 -10.33 0.82 -1.39
C VAL A 289 -10.23 1.24 -2.85
N GLY A 290 -10.36 0.26 -3.76
CA GLY A 290 -10.39 0.43 -5.20
C GLY A 290 -11.70 1.03 -5.71
N THR A 291 -12.13 0.54 -6.87
CA THR A 291 -13.22 1.02 -7.70
C THR A 291 -13.91 -0.19 -8.34
N ASP A 292 -15.08 0.02 -8.96
CA ASP A 292 -15.73 -1.05 -9.74
C ASP A 292 -15.02 -1.37 -11.09
N ARG A 293 -13.70 -1.22 -11.17
CA ARG A 293 -12.87 -1.39 -12.37
C ARG A 293 -11.59 -2.14 -12.00
N ASN A 294 -10.93 -2.68 -13.01
CA ASN A 294 -9.65 -3.39 -12.89
C ASN A 294 -8.53 -2.54 -12.28
N ASP A 295 -8.32 -2.69 -10.98
CA ASP A 295 -7.39 -1.90 -10.20
C ASP A 295 -6.09 -2.64 -9.91
N LEU A 296 -5.04 -1.88 -9.59
CA LEU A 296 -3.79 -2.38 -9.04
C LEU A 296 -3.57 -1.75 -7.67
N ILE A 297 -3.52 -2.56 -6.62
CA ILE A 297 -3.34 -2.08 -5.25
C ILE A 297 -2.13 -2.77 -4.61
N GLU A 298 -1.17 -1.97 -4.20
CA GLU A 298 0.03 -2.38 -3.47
C GLU A 298 -0.06 -1.89 -2.02
N GLY A 299 -0.08 -2.83 -1.09
CA GLY A 299 0.04 -2.61 0.35
C GLY A 299 1.44 -2.16 0.77
N ASN A 300 1.79 -2.43 2.03
CA ASN A 300 3.09 -2.10 2.61
C ASN A 300 3.53 -3.20 3.61
N ASP A 301 4.34 -2.94 4.64
CA ASP A 301 4.76 -3.98 5.61
C ASP A 301 3.90 -3.92 6.90
N LEU A 302 2.78 -3.18 6.87
CA LEU A 302 1.79 -3.10 7.94
C LEU A 302 0.68 -4.10 7.67
N ALA A 303 -0.07 -4.48 8.71
CA ALA A 303 -1.33 -5.18 8.52
C ALA A 303 -2.33 -4.29 7.74
N ASN A 304 -2.57 -4.61 6.48
CA ASN A 304 -3.40 -3.84 5.58
C ASN A 304 -4.82 -4.40 5.44
N GLN A 305 -5.81 -3.53 5.24
CA GLN A 305 -7.13 -3.92 4.74
C GLN A 305 -7.31 -3.38 3.31
N ILE A 306 -7.40 -4.28 2.34
CA ILE A 306 -7.46 -3.93 0.92
C ILE A 306 -8.72 -4.52 0.28
N GLU A 307 -9.53 -3.64 -0.32
CA GLU A 307 -10.77 -4.00 -1.02
C GLU A 307 -10.68 -3.59 -2.50
N GLY A 308 -10.77 -4.57 -3.42
CA GLY A 308 -10.78 -4.37 -4.88
C GLY A 308 -12.13 -3.84 -5.39
N LEU A 309 -13.23 -4.48 -4.95
CA LEU A 309 -14.62 -4.28 -5.37
C LEU A 309 -14.95 -5.07 -6.65
N ASP A 310 -15.83 -4.56 -7.52
CA ASP A 310 -16.07 -5.22 -8.81
C ASP A 310 -14.86 -4.96 -9.72
N GLY A 311 -14.38 -5.93 -10.49
CA GLY A 311 -13.22 -5.66 -11.33
C GLY A 311 -12.46 -6.90 -11.72
N ASN A 312 -11.35 -6.72 -12.42
CA ASN A 312 -10.35 -7.77 -12.45
C ASN A 312 -9.12 -7.15 -11.83
N ASP A 313 -8.97 -7.32 -10.53
CA ASP A 313 -8.07 -6.56 -9.70
C ASP A 313 -6.78 -7.32 -9.44
N THR A 314 -5.73 -6.58 -9.11
CA THR A 314 -4.49 -7.15 -8.60
C THR A 314 -4.20 -6.52 -7.26
N LEU A 315 -4.31 -7.32 -6.19
CA LEU A 315 -4.11 -6.91 -4.81
C LEU A 315 -2.86 -7.62 -4.26
N ASN A 316 -1.96 -6.84 -3.68
CA ASN A 316 -0.71 -7.34 -3.10
C ASN A 316 -0.52 -6.75 -1.70
N GLY A 317 -0.74 -7.55 -0.65
CA GLY A 317 -0.59 -7.16 0.75
C GLY A 317 0.85 -6.80 1.10
N ARG A 318 1.78 -7.65 0.63
CA ARG A 318 3.25 -7.59 0.76
C ARG A 318 3.74 -8.14 2.09
N GLY A 319 3.59 -7.41 3.19
CA GLY A 319 4.07 -7.89 4.47
C GLY A 319 3.22 -7.37 5.61
N GLY A 320 3.22 -8.07 6.73
CA GLY A 320 2.21 -7.85 7.76
C GLY A 320 1.05 -8.83 7.60
N ASP A 321 0.18 -8.87 8.60
CA ASP A 321 -0.99 -9.76 8.58
C ASP A 321 -2.14 -9.03 7.86
N ASP A 322 -2.30 -9.29 6.56
CA ASP A 322 -3.18 -8.55 5.66
C ASP A 322 -4.58 -9.16 5.54
N SER A 323 -5.56 -8.32 5.19
CA SER A 323 -6.91 -8.71 4.83
C SER A 323 -7.21 -8.22 3.42
N LEU A 324 -7.25 -9.16 2.46
CA LEU A 324 -7.51 -8.88 1.04
C LEU A 324 -8.90 -9.36 0.65
N THR A 325 -9.67 -8.51 0.00
CA THR A 325 -10.96 -8.88 -0.61
C THR A 325 -10.95 -8.45 -2.07
N GLY A 326 -10.96 -9.42 -2.98
CA GLY A 326 -11.06 -9.18 -4.43
C GLY A 326 -12.38 -8.50 -4.78
N GLY A 327 -13.48 -9.21 -4.53
CA GLY A 327 -14.81 -8.79 -4.94
C GLY A 327 -15.24 -9.57 -6.19
N ASP A 328 -16.15 -9.03 -7.01
CA ASP A 328 -16.62 -9.77 -8.18
C ASP A 328 -15.68 -9.55 -9.38
N GLY A 329 -15.12 -10.63 -9.93
CA GLY A 329 -14.56 -10.67 -11.27
C GLY A 329 -13.40 -11.65 -11.46
N LEU A 330 -12.25 -11.21 -11.97
CA LEU A 330 -11.10 -12.13 -12.17
C LEU A 330 -9.89 -11.53 -11.47
N ASP A 331 -9.71 -11.89 -10.21
CA ASP A 331 -8.76 -11.23 -9.33
C ASP A 331 -7.47 -12.03 -9.14
N SER A 332 -6.40 -11.29 -8.89
CA SER A 332 -5.10 -11.82 -8.48
C SER A 332 -4.78 -11.29 -7.10
N LEU A 333 -4.82 -12.16 -6.10
CA LEU A 333 -4.69 -11.83 -4.68
C LEU A 333 -3.40 -12.43 -4.13
N ILE A 334 -2.52 -11.60 -3.58
CA ILE A 334 -1.22 -12.02 -3.04
C ILE A 334 -1.12 -11.48 -1.62
N GLY A 335 -1.14 -12.36 -0.61
CA GLY A 335 -0.95 -12.01 0.79
C GLY A 335 0.46 -11.48 1.03
N GLY A 336 1.45 -12.37 1.01
CA GLY A 336 2.86 -12.01 1.13
C GLY A 336 3.49 -12.59 2.40
N ASP A 337 4.20 -11.76 3.16
CA ASP A 337 4.82 -12.15 4.43
C ASP A 337 3.87 -11.86 5.60
N GLY A 338 3.24 -12.84 6.22
CA GLY A 338 2.36 -12.62 7.37
C GLY A 338 1.26 -13.67 7.43
N ASN A 339 0.40 -13.60 8.45
CA ASN A 339 -0.77 -14.47 8.51
C ASN A 339 -1.95 -13.74 7.86
N ASP A 340 -2.18 -14.02 6.59
CA ASP A 340 -3.09 -13.27 5.74
C ASP A 340 -4.50 -13.87 5.71
N THR A 341 -5.49 -13.03 5.46
CA THR A 341 -6.88 -13.41 5.17
C THR A 341 -7.21 -12.95 3.76
N ILE A 342 -7.42 -13.90 2.85
CA ILE A 342 -7.71 -13.64 1.45
C ILE A 342 -9.10 -14.16 1.11
N ILE A 343 -9.93 -13.28 0.54
CA ILE A 343 -11.27 -13.60 0.06
C ILE A 343 -11.35 -13.19 -1.42
N GLY A 344 -11.75 -14.12 -2.29
CA GLY A 344 -12.11 -13.85 -3.69
C GLY A 344 -13.42 -13.07 -3.79
N GLY A 345 -14.36 -13.55 -4.60
CA GLY A 345 -15.72 -13.02 -4.66
C GLY A 345 -16.78 -13.94 -4.07
N LEU A 346 -17.68 -13.35 -3.28
CA LEU A 346 -18.71 -14.11 -2.53
C LEU A 346 -20.06 -14.18 -3.24
N THR A 347 -20.17 -13.73 -4.49
CA THR A 347 -21.44 -13.67 -5.23
C THR A 347 -21.43 -14.57 -6.47
N ASP A 348 -22.61 -14.92 -6.99
CA ASP A 348 -22.72 -15.75 -8.20
C ASP A 348 -22.31 -15.02 -9.50
N ALA A 349 -21.97 -13.74 -9.42
CA ALA A 349 -21.45 -12.95 -10.53
C ALA A 349 -19.93 -13.03 -10.67
N ASP A 350 -19.26 -13.54 -9.63
CA ASP A 350 -17.82 -13.71 -9.60
C ASP A 350 -17.33 -14.72 -10.65
N ARG A 351 -16.03 -14.70 -10.93
CA ARG A 351 -15.39 -15.62 -11.86
C ARG A 351 -14.16 -16.24 -11.18
N ARG A 352 -13.19 -16.66 -12.00
CA ARG A 352 -12.02 -17.37 -11.49
C ARG A 352 -11.01 -16.40 -10.91
N ASP A 353 -10.67 -16.64 -9.65
CA ASP A 353 -9.59 -15.95 -8.96
C ASP A 353 -8.30 -16.79 -8.90
N ALA A 354 -7.21 -16.08 -8.63
CA ALA A 354 -5.93 -16.68 -8.26
C ALA A 354 -5.46 -16.04 -6.94
N ALA A 355 -5.41 -16.85 -5.88
CA ALA A 355 -5.05 -16.42 -4.54
C ALA A 355 -3.80 -17.16 -4.03
N PHE A 356 -2.83 -16.39 -3.52
CA PHE A 356 -1.55 -16.89 -2.99
C PHE A 356 -1.36 -16.33 -1.58
N GLY A 357 -1.25 -17.21 -0.58
CA GLY A 357 -1.02 -16.86 0.83
C GLY A 357 0.36 -16.27 1.02
N GLY A 358 1.40 -17.08 0.85
CA GLY A 358 2.79 -16.64 0.87
C GLY A 358 3.55 -17.29 2.00
N THR A 359 4.01 -16.53 2.99
CA THR A 359 4.63 -17.10 4.20
C THR A 359 3.81 -16.73 5.41
N GLY A 360 3.51 -17.69 6.28
CA GLY A 360 2.67 -17.47 7.46
C GLY A 360 1.51 -18.45 7.44
N ASP A 361 0.74 -18.50 8.52
CA ASP A 361 -0.44 -19.38 8.58
C ASP A 361 -1.65 -18.62 8.00
N ASP A 362 -2.00 -18.91 6.74
CA ASP A 362 -2.94 -18.13 5.93
C ASP A 362 -4.37 -18.71 5.94
N TYR A 363 -5.35 -17.83 5.74
CA TYR A 363 -6.73 -18.21 5.45
C TYR A 363 -7.12 -17.71 4.07
N ILE A 364 -7.51 -18.63 3.18
CA ILE A 364 -7.93 -18.32 1.81
C ILE A 364 -9.32 -18.90 1.54
N ASP A 365 -10.26 -18.07 1.12
CA ASP A 365 -11.60 -18.46 0.67
C ASP A 365 -11.81 -17.97 -0.78
N GLY A 366 -11.85 -18.92 -1.72
CA GLY A 366 -12.03 -18.63 -3.15
C GLY A 366 -13.44 -18.14 -3.49
N GLY A 367 -14.45 -18.47 -2.69
CA GLY A 367 -15.80 -17.99 -2.90
C GLY A 367 -16.52 -18.69 -4.07
N TYR A 368 -16.90 -17.93 -5.10
CA TYR A 368 -17.60 -18.44 -6.28
C TYR A 368 -16.69 -18.34 -7.49
N GLY A 369 -16.45 -19.44 -8.19
CA GLY A 369 -15.51 -19.32 -9.30
C GLY A 369 -15.13 -20.66 -9.90
N ASN A 370 -13.87 -20.77 -10.30
CA ASN A 370 -13.20 -22.03 -10.60
C ASN A 370 -11.75 -21.76 -10.23
N ASP A 371 -11.50 -21.66 -8.94
CA ASP A 371 -10.43 -20.84 -8.40
C ASP A 371 -9.12 -21.58 -8.32
N GLU A 372 -8.02 -20.83 -8.23
CA GLU A 372 -6.70 -21.37 -7.93
C GLU A 372 -6.20 -20.77 -6.64
N LEU A 373 -6.14 -21.61 -5.62
CA LEU A 373 -5.75 -21.21 -4.26
C LEU A 373 -4.45 -21.92 -3.91
N ARG A 374 -3.51 -21.16 -3.33
CA ARG A 374 -2.23 -21.68 -2.89
C ARG A 374 -1.82 -21.09 -1.54
N GLY A 375 -1.59 -21.95 -0.54
CA GLY A 375 -1.16 -21.56 0.81
C GLY A 375 0.30 -21.10 0.85
N ASP A 376 1.17 -21.87 0.19
CA ASP A 376 2.63 -21.68 0.16
C ASP A 376 3.34 -22.17 1.43
N ASP A 377 3.96 -21.32 2.24
CA ASP A 377 4.73 -21.71 3.43
C ASP A 377 3.93 -21.43 4.70
N GLY A 378 3.44 -22.45 5.41
CA GLY A 378 2.62 -22.20 6.60
C GLY A 378 1.69 -23.36 6.93
N GLN A 379 0.93 -23.26 8.02
CA GLN A 379 -0.22 -24.15 8.25
C GLN A 379 -1.48 -23.43 7.79
N ASP A 380 -1.88 -23.68 6.55
CA ASP A 380 -2.87 -22.87 5.88
C ASP A 380 -4.26 -23.49 5.93
N THR A 381 -5.28 -22.64 5.85
CA THR A 381 -6.67 -23.05 5.67
C THR A 381 -7.20 -22.52 4.36
N LEU A 382 -7.45 -23.43 3.42
CA LEU A 382 -7.92 -23.10 2.08
C LEU A 382 -9.32 -23.65 1.84
N ILE A 383 -10.21 -22.80 1.34
CA ILE A 383 -11.58 -23.11 1.00
C ILE A 383 -11.81 -22.78 -0.48
N GLY A 384 -12.02 -23.80 -1.32
CA GLY A 384 -12.29 -23.64 -2.76
C GLY A 384 -13.58 -22.86 -2.98
N GLY A 385 -14.69 -23.43 -2.50
CA GLY A 385 -16.00 -22.78 -2.53
C GLY A 385 -16.89 -23.39 -3.60
N PHE A 386 -17.56 -22.56 -4.39
CA PHE A 386 -18.43 -23.04 -5.46
C PHE A 386 -17.71 -22.99 -6.80
N GLY A 387 -17.39 -24.16 -7.36
CA GLY A 387 -16.79 -24.23 -8.68
C GLY A 387 -15.87 -25.42 -8.82
N ALA A 388 -15.29 -25.62 -9.99
CA ALA A 388 -14.23 -26.61 -10.17
C ALA A 388 -12.88 -25.97 -9.82
N ASP A 389 -12.43 -26.17 -8.59
CA ASP A 389 -11.33 -25.44 -7.99
C ASP A 389 -10.03 -26.25 -8.01
N THR A 390 -8.92 -25.54 -7.90
CA THR A 390 -7.58 -26.10 -7.66
C THR A 390 -7.06 -25.53 -6.35
N VAL A 391 -6.88 -26.39 -5.35
CA VAL A 391 -6.50 -26.03 -3.99
C VAL A 391 -5.16 -26.69 -3.65
N ILE A 392 -4.15 -25.88 -3.32
CA ILE A 392 -2.76 -26.33 -3.10
C ILE A 392 -2.29 -25.83 -1.73
N GLY A 393 -2.01 -26.72 -0.78
CA GLY A 393 -1.43 -26.35 0.53
C GLY A 393 0.03 -25.91 0.39
N ALA A 394 0.85 -26.80 -0.17
CA ALA A 394 2.29 -26.70 -0.35
C ALA A 394 3.13 -27.11 0.87
N ASN A 395 3.67 -26.20 1.68
CA ASN A 395 4.55 -26.58 2.80
C ASN A 395 3.86 -26.31 4.14
N GLY A 396 3.56 -27.36 4.90
CA GLY A 396 3.07 -27.31 6.27
C GLY A 396 1.92 -28.28 6.49
N ASP A 397 1.33 -28.27 7.69
CA ASP A 397 0.19 -29.14 8.00
C ASP A 397 -1.12 -28.39 7.64
N ASP A 398 -1.62 -28.58 6.43
CA ASP A 398 -2.67 -27.75 5.83
C ASP A 398 -4.10 -28.32 6.00
N ASN A 399 -5.09 -27.44 5.89
CA ASN A 399 -6.51 -27.79 5.91
C ASN A 399 -7.20 -27.32 4.63
N LEU A 400 -7.42 -28.27 3.71
CA LEU A 400 -7.96 -28.01 2.38
C LEU A 400 -9.42 -28.50 2.28
N THR A 401 -10.35 -27.61 1.95
CA THR A 401 -11.75 -27.95 1.70
C THR A 401 -12.25 -27.32 0.40
N ALA A 402 -12.45 -28.11 -0.66
CA ALA A 402 -12.84 -27.56 -1.96
C ALA A 402 -14.37 -27.29 -2.09
N GLN A 403 -15.18 -28.00 -1.31
CA GLN A 403 -16.63 -27.85 -1.15
C GLN A 403 -17.51 -28.41 -2.27
N ALA A 404 -17.68 -27.78 -3.42
CA ALA A 404 -18.71 -28.18 -4.38
C ALA A 404 -18.16 -28.27 -5.79
N TRP A 405 -18.62 -29.27 -6.54
CA TRP A 405 -18.18 -29.66 -7.88
C TRP A 405 -16.93 -30.56 -7.88
N GLY A 406 -16.20 -30.61 -8.99
CA GLY A 406 -15.14 -31.59 -9.17
C GLY A 406 -13.80 -30.89 -9.11
N ASP A 407 -13.09 -31.12 -8.01
CA ASP A 407 -11.96 -30.30 -7.61
C ASP A 407 -10.62 -31.03 -7.70
N LEU A 408 -9.54 -30.26 -7.67
CA LEU A 408 -8.17 -30.74 -7.57
C LEU A 408 -7.56 -30.27 -6.25
N LEU A 409 -7.16 -31.20 -5.38
CA LEU A 409 -6.53 -30.90 -4.10
C LEU A 409 -5.11 -31.48 -4.05
N TYR A 410 -4.16 -30.66 -3.62
CA TYR A 410 -2.77 -31.03 -3.41
C TYR A 410 -2.34 -30.56 -2.01
N GLY A 411 -2.11 -31.50 -1.08
CA GLY A 411 -1.62 -31.21 0.26
C GLY A 411 -0.20 -30.64 0.21
N GLY A 412 0.76 -31.48 -0.17
CA GLY A 412 2.14 -31.06 -0.37
C GLY A 412 3.07 -31.73 0.62
N ALA A 413 3.72 -30.98 1.50
CA ALA A 413 4.62 -31.51 2.51
C ALA A 413 4.08 -31.18 3.89
N GLY A 414 3.80 -32.21 4.70
CA GLY A 414 3.18 -32.06 6.02
C GLY A 414 2.06 -33.06 6.20
N ASN A 415 1.32 -32.98 7.31
CA ASN A 415 0.22 -33.88 7.59
C ASN A 415 -1.11 -33.17 7.30
N ASP A 416 -1.57 -33.33 6.07
CA ASP A 416 -2.64 -32.51 5.54
C ASP A 416 -4.03 -33.10 5.82
N PHE A 417 -5.02 -32.23 5.92
CA PHE A 417 -6.42 -32.60 5.87
C PHE A 417 -7.01 -32.19 4.53
N LEU A 418 -7.51 -33.17 3.77
CA LEU A 418 -8.09 -32.95 2.46
C LEU A 418 -9.56 -33.37 2.44
N ASN A 419 -10.44 -32.43 2.08
CA ASN A 419 -11.86 -32.64 1.92
C ASN A 419 -12.32 -32.07 0.56
N GLY A 420 -12.49 -32.94 -0.43
CA GLY A 420 -13.01 -32.52 -1.75
C GLY A 420 -14.43 -31.94 -1.64
N GLY A 421 -15.29 -32.59 -0.86
CA GLY A 421 -16.67 -32.14 -0.66
C GLY A 421 -17.62 -32.82 -1.64
N PHE A 422 -18.54 -32.08 -2.23
CA PHE A 422 -19.54 -32.61 -3.15
C PHE A 422 -19.03 -32.67 -4.58
N GLY A 423 -18.79 -33.87 -5.09
CA GLY A 423 -18.59 -34.09 -6.51
C GLY A 423 -17.58 -35.20 -6.76
N TYR A 424 -16.77 -35.07 -7.81
CA TYR A 424 -15.82 -36.12 -8.16
C TYR A 424 -14.43 -35.51 -8.15
N ASP A 425 -13.82 -35.55 -6.97
CA ASP A 425 -12.60 -34.81 -6.69
C ASP A 425 -11.37 -35.67 -6.94
N GLN A 426 -10.25 -35.02 -7.22
CA GLN A 426 -8.94 -35.64 -7.21
C GLN A 426 -8.13 -35.04 -6.08
N ALA A 427 -7.60 -35.90 -5.21
CA ALA A 427 -6.79 -35.48 -4.09
C ALA A 427 -5.43 -36.19 -4.11
N ASN A 428 -4.39 -35.42 -3.83
CA ASN A 428 -3.02 -35.88 -3.63
C ASN A 428 -2.55 -35.30 -2.29
N GLY A 429 -2.20 -36.18 -1.34
CA GLY A 429 -1.76 -35.76 0.00
C GLY A 429 -0.32 -35.24 -0.01
N GLY A 430 0.57 -35.95 -0.71
CA GLY A 430 1.98 -35.63 -0.81
C GLY A 430 2.84 -36.35 0.23
N ASP A 431 3.81 -35.64 0.80
CA ASP A 431 4.73 -36.17 1.80
C ASP A 431 4.15 -35.96 3.22
N GLY A 432 3.74 -37.03 3.90
CA GLY A 432 3.36 -36.96 5.31
C GLY A 432 2.21 -37.91 5.65
N ALA A 433 1.59 -37.74 6.82
CA ALA A 433 0.47 -38.59 7.25
C ALA A 433 -0.85 -37.87 7.00
N ASP A 434 -1.42 -38.09 5.81
CA ASP A 434 -2.54 -37.28 5.33
C ASP A 434 -3.91 -37.87 5.67
N ARG A 435 -4.91 -36.99 5.72
CA ARG A 435 -6.30 -37.32 6.07
C ARG A 435 -7.24 -36.98 4.95
N PHE A 436 -7.71 -38.00 4.24
CA PHE A 436 -8.70 -37.86 3.17
C PHE A 436 -10.11 -38.03 3.71
N PHE A 437 -10.85 -36.94 3.82
CA PHE A 437 -12.19 -36.91 4.40
C PHE A 437 -13.28 -37.18 3.37
N HIS A 438 -14.33 -37.91 3.78
CA HIS A 438 -15.57 -38.02 3.02
C HIS A 438 -16.77 -38.12 3.97
N LEU A 439 -17.83 -37.32 3.74
CA LEU A 439 -18.97 -37.23 4.66
C LEU A 439 -19.86 -38.48 4.66
N GLY A 440 -19.89 -39.22 3.55
CA GLY A 440 -20.59 -40.51 3.45
C GLY A 440 -22.10 -40.39 3.21
N ILE A 441 -22.52 -39.27 2.66
CA ILE A 441 -23.91 -39.01 2.27
C ILE A 441 -24.07 -39.15 0.75
N ALA A 442 -25.31 -39.34 0.31
CA ALA A 442 -25.65 -39.33 -1.11
C ALA A 442 -25.23 -38.00 -1.74
N ASP A 443 -24.83 -38.06 -3.02
CA ASP A 443 -24.43 -36.92 -3.85
C ASP A 443 -23.14 -36.20 -3.44
N HIS A 444 -22.48 -36.59 -2.33
CA HIS A 444 -21.10 -36.18 -2.04
C HIS A 444 -20.12 -36.68 -3.13
N GLY A 445 -20.54 -37.68 -3.90
CA GLY A 445 -19.80 -38.22 -5.03
C GLY A 445 -18.68 -39.18 -4.62
N SER A 446 -17.63 -39.32 -5.43
CA SER A 446 -16.58 -40.31 -5.23
C SER A 446 -15.23 -39.68 -5.51
N ASP A 447 -14.32 -39.77 -4.55
CA ASP A 447 -13.05 -39.06 -4.62
C ASP A 447 -11.93 -39.99 -5.10
N TRP A 448 -11.02 -39.45 -5.89
CA TRP A 448 -9.90 -40.19 -6.44
C TRP A 448 -8.61 -39.77 -5.74
N ILE A 449 -8.09 -40.66 -4.90
CA ILE A 449 -6.88 -40.44 -4.12
C ILE A 449 -5.67 -40.96 -4.90
N GLN A 450 -4.76 -40.06 -5.24
CA GLN A 450 -3.68 -40.34 -6.19
C GLN A 450 -2.46 -41.03 -5.58
N ASP A 451 -2.24 -40.88 -4.28
CA ASP A 451 -0.96 -41.22 -3.65
C ASP A 451 -1.07 -41.80 -2.24
N TYR A 452 -2.25 -42.29 -1.84
CA TYR A 452 -2.47 -42.90 -0.53
C TYR A 452 -1.33 -43.88 -0.16
N SER A 453 -0.69 -43.62 0.98
CA SER A 453 0.49 -44.34 1.47
C SER A 453 0.35 -44.71 2.95
N ALA A 454 0.09 -45.99 3.21
CA ALA A 454 0.06 -46.49 4.58
C ALA A 454 1.42 -46.38 5.29
N SER A 455 2.53 -46.32 4.54
CA SER A 455 3.87 -46.14 5.13
C SER A 455 4.11 -44.73 5.64
N ASP A 456 3.48 -43.73 5.02
CA ASP A 456 3.63 -42.33 5.41
C ASP A 456 2.65 -41.97 6.53
N GLY A 457 1.55 -42.71 6.64
CA GLY A 457 0.61 -42.66 7.76
C GLY A 457 -0.81 -42.27 7.35
N ASP A 458 -1.10 -42.31 6.05
CA ASP A 458 -2.36 -41.83 5.51
C ASP A 458 -3.57 -42.59 6.03
N ILE A 459 -4.65 -41.84 6.24
CA ILE A 459 -5.93 -42.39 6.68
C ILE A 459 -7.09 -41.84 5.85
N LEU A 460 -8.06 -42.72 5.60
CA LEU A 460 -9.37 -42.34 5.08
C LEU A 460 -10.26 -41.98 6.28
N GLN A 461 -10.78 -40.77 6.32
CA GLN A 461 -11.62 -40.29 7.41
C GLN A 461 -13.10 -40.28 7.01
N PHE A 462 -13.90 -41.14 7.65
CA PHE A 462 -15.34 -41.14 7.45
C PHE A 462 -16.03 -40.14 8.39
N GLY A 463 -16.71 -39.14 7.83
CA GLY A 463 -17.30 -38.04 8.59
C GLY A 463 -18.57 -38.37 9.38
N ASN A 464 -19.14 -39.56 9.19
CA ASN A 464 -20.39 -39.98 9.85
C ASN A 464 -20.15 -41.13 10.84
N THR A 465 -21.16 -41.46 11.63
CA THR A 465 -21.11 -42.62 12.50
C THR A 465 -21.36 -43.90 11.71
N GLY A 466 -20.56 -44.94 11.96
CA GLY A 466 -20.71 -46.22 11.29
C GLY A 466 -20.04 -47.37 12.04
N MET A 467 -20.01 -48.54 11.42
CA MET A 467 -19.27 -49.72 11.86
C MET A 467 -18.35 -50.18 10.74
N ARG A 468 -17.17 -50.68 11.08
CA ARG A 468 -16.15 -51.15 10.13
C ARG A 468 -16.72 -52.18 9.12
N GLU A 469 -17.62 -53.05 9.53
CA GLU A 469 -18.23 -54.08 8.68
C GLU A 469 -19.12 -53.51 7.55
N GLN A 470 -19.48 -52.23 7.65
CA GLN A 470 -20.24 -51.51 6.62
C GLN A 470 -19.35 -51.08 5.45
N PHE A 471 -18.03 -51.24 5.55
CA PHE A 471 -17.08 -50.88 4.50
C PHE A 471 -16.59 -52.14 3.77
N GLN A 472 -16.47 -52.02 2.45
CA GLN A 472 -15.97 -53.06 1.56
C GLN A 472 -14.88 -52.47 0.67
N VAL A 473 -13.80 -53.23 0.45
CA VAL A 473 -12.79 -52.89 -0.55
C VAL A 473 -12.93 -53.86 -1.72
N ASN A 474 -12.99 -53.31 -2.94
CA ASN A 474 -12.88 -54.07 -4.18
C ASN A 474 -11.60 -53.66 -4.91
N PHE A 475 -11.00 -54.60 -5.63
CA PHE A 475 -9.83 -54.34 -6.46
C PHE A 475 -10.18 -54.56 -7.93
N VAL A 476 -9.76 -53.63 -8.78
CA VAL A 476 -9.88 -53.71 -10.24
C VAL A 476 -8.62 -53.08 -10.84
N GLU A 477 -8.14 -53.58 -11.98
CA GLU A 477 -7.11 -52.89 -12.76
C GLU A 477 -7.79 -51.99 -13.81
N THR A 478 -7.53 -50.69 -13.74
CA THR A 478 -8.09 -49.69 -14.65
C THR A 478 -6.98 -49.14 -15.53
N ALA A 479 -7.07 -49.41 -16.84
CA ALA A 479 -6.01 -49.04 -17.77
C ALA A 479 -5.75 -47.52 -17.76
N GLY A 480 -4.54 -47.13 -17.33
CA GLY A 480 -4.09 -45.73 -17.30
C GLY A 480 -4.50 -44.94 -16.05
N ALA A 481 -5.07 -45.59 -15.03
CA ALA A 481 -5.49 -44.96 -13.78
C ALA A 481 -4.37 -44.90 -12.72
N GLY A 482 -3.28 -45.66 -12.89
CA GLY A 482 -2.20 -45.79 -11.93
C GLY A 482 -0.96 -46.50 -12.48
N VAL A 483 -0.22 -47.16 -11.60
CA VAL A 483 0.93 -47.97 -12.00
C VAL A 483 0.43 -49.21 -12.74
N ALA A 484 0.92 -49.40 -13.98
CA ALA A 484 0.51 -50.53 -14.81
C ALA A 484 0.76 -51.88 -14.10
N GLY A 485 -0.30 -52.69 -13.96
CA GLY A 485 -0.26 -53.98 -13.28
C GLY A 485 -0.49 -53.95 -11.77
N VAL A 486 -0.81 -52.78 -11.19
CA VAL A 486 -1.32 -52.63 -9.82
C VAL A 486 -2.82 -52.36 -9.91
N GLU A 487 -3.62 -53.07 -9.10
CA GLU A 487 -5.08 -52.84 -9.05
C GLU A 487 -5.40 -51.63 -8.15
N GLU A 488 -6.34 -50.79 -8.58
CA GLU A 488 -6.90 -49.73 -7.74
C GLU A 488 -7.78 -50.33 -6.64
N ALA A 489 -7.86 -49.69 -5.47
CA ALA A 489 -8.79 -50.06 -4.42
C ALA A 489 -10.02 -49.15 -4.42
N PHE A 490 -11.21 -49.73 -4.44
CA PHE A 490 -12.48 -49.02 -4.35
C PHE A 490 -13.12 -49.27 -2.98
N VAL A 491 -13.14 -48.24 -2.14
CA VAL A 491 -13.73 -48.29 -0.79
C VAL A 491 -15.22 -47.94 -0.88
N ILE A 492 -16.06 -48.92 -0.57
CA ILE A 492 -17.51 -48.87 -0.75
C ILE A 492 -18.20 -48.85 0.62
N TYR A 493 -19.10 -47.89 0.83
CA TYR A 493 -19.99 -47.88 1.99
C TYR A 493 -21.26 -48.69 1.67
N ARG A 494 -21.32 -49.94 2.17
CA ARG A 494 -22.39 -50.90 1.87
C ARG A 494 -23.83 -50.38 2.11
N PRO A 495 -24.11 -49.58 3.15
CA PRO A 495 -25.47 -49.11 3.40
C PRO A 495 -26.04 -48.23 2.27
N SER A 496 -25.21 -47.40 1.63
CA SER A 496 -25.61 -46.60 0.47
C SER A 496 -25.28 -47.31 -0.86
N GLY A 497 -24.28 -48.18 -0.87
CA GLY A 497 -23.72 -48.78 -2.09
C GLY A 497 -22.78 -47.84 -2.86
N GLN A 498 -22.46 -46.68 -2.29
CA GLN A 498 -21.60 -45.66 -2.89
C GLN A 498 -20.12 -46.04 -2.74
N ILE A 499 -19.35 -45.79 -3.80
CA ILE A 499 -17.88 -45.74 -3.72
C ILE A 499 -17.55 -44.39 -3.09
N LEU A 500 -16.84 -44.38 -1.96
CA LEU A 500 -16.41 -43.14 -1.32
C LEU A 500 -15.06 -42.71 -1.88
N TRP A 501 -14.12 -43.66 -1.96
CA TRP A 501 -12.76 -43.42 -2.42
C TRP A 501 -12.35 -44.47 -3.47
N ALA A 502 -11.65 -44.01 -4.50
CA ALA A 502 -10.83 -44.82 -5.38
C ALA A 502 -9.36 -44.49 -5.11
N LEU A 503 -8.55 -45.49 -4.75
CA LEU A 503 -7.12 -45.33 -4.47
C LEU A 503 -6.32 -45.87 -5.66
N VAL A 504 -5.53 -45.01 -6.31
CA VAL A 504 -4.81 -45.29 -7.57
C VAL A 504 -3.94 -46.55 -7.51
N ASP A 505 -3.22 -46.79 -6.43
CA ASP A 505 -2.36 -47.98 -6.28
C ASP A 505 -2.76 -48.80 -5.04
N GLY A 506 -4.07 -48.86 -4.75
CA GLY A 506 -4.57 -49.42 -3.50
C GLY A 506 -4.19 -50.89 -3.23
N ALA A 507 -3.97 -51.72 -4.26
CA ALA A 507 -3.51 -53.10 -4.07
C ALA A 507 -2.02 -53.23 -3.69
N ALA A 508 -1.24 -52.16 -3.84
CA ALA A 508 0.15 -52.12 -3.37
C ALA A 508 0.26 -51.89 -1.85
N GLN A 509 -0.82 -51.42 -1.22
CA GLN A 509 -0.82 -51.04 0.20
C GLN A 509 -0.89 -52.28 1.11
N SER A 510 -0.12 -52.25 2.20
CA SER A 510 -0.16 -53.32 3.21
C SER A 510 -1.39 -53.24 4.13
N GLU A 511 -1.96 -52.05 4.26
CA GLU A 511 -3.18 -51.74 5.01
C GLU A 511 -3.90 -50.58 4.33
N ILE A 512 -5.21 -50.48 4.54
CA ILE A 512 -5.98 -49.29 4.16
C ILE A 512 -6.70 -48.85 5.43
N THR A 513 -6.21 -47.78 6.05
CA THR A 513 -6.66 -47.34 7.37
C THR A 513 -7.88 -46.43 7.25
N LEU A 514 -8.97 -46.82 7.90
CA LEU A 514 -10.20 -46.04 8.04
C LEU A 514 -10.31 -45.48 9.45
N TRP A 515 -10.33 -44.16 9.59
CA TRP A 515 -10.73 -43.49 10.82
C TRP A 515 -12.26 -43.42 10.94
N LEU A 516 -12.78 -44.07 11.98
CA LEU A 516 -14.22 -44.20 12.23
C LEU A 516 -14.51 -44.08 13.72
N ASN A 517 -15.44 -43.19 14.09
CA ASN A 517 -15.84 -42.96 15.49
C ASN A 517 -14.67 -42.69 16.46
N GLY A 518 -13.59 -42.07 15.99
CA GLY A 518 -12.41 -41.77 16.81
C GLY A 518 -11.42 -42.93 16.97
N THR A 519 -11.55 -43.99 16.16
CA THR A 519 -10.63 -45.14 16.15
C THR A 519 -10.27 -45.54 14.73
N GLU A 520 -9.02 -45.99 14.54
CA GLU A 520 -8.52 -46.53 13.27
C GLU A 520 -8.91 -47.99 13.08
N HIS A 521 -9.23 -48.36 11.84
CA HIS A 521 -9.55 -49.72 11.42
C HIS A 521 -8.90 -50.03 10.08
N ASP A 522 -8.17 -51.15 10.00
CA ASP A 522 -7.70 -51.66 8.71
C ASP A 522 -8.85 -52.25 7.90
N LEU A 523 -8.98 -51.82 6.63
CA LEU A 523 -9.99 -52.29 5.70
C LEU A 523 -9.64 -53.64 5.03
N LEU A 524 -8.39 -54.10 5.14
CA LEU A 524 -7.90 -55.34 4.51
C LEU A 524 -7.95 -56.58 5.43
N THR A 525 -8.10 -56.40 6.74
CA THR A 525 -8.14 -57.50 7.73
C THR A 525 -9.46 -57.66 8.49
#